data_AF-A0A1B8Y2B1-F1
#
_entry.id   AF-A0A1B8Y2B1-F1
#
_cell.length_a   1.000
_cell.length_b   1.000
_cell.length_c   1.000
_cell.angle_alpha   90.00
_cell.angle_beta   90.00
_cell.angle_gamma   90.00
#
_symmetry.space_group_name_H-M   'P 1'
#
loop_
_entity.id
_entity.type
_entity.pdbx_description
1 polymer ?
#
loop_
_entity_poly.entity_id
_entity_poly.type
_entity_poly.pdbx_seq_one_letter_code
_entity_poly.pdbx_strand_id
1 'polypeptide(L)' 'LSTIEERIKTRFYKKLTEFVADMTKIFDNCRYYNPSDSFFYQSAEVLESFFVQKLKAFKIVILFV' A
#
# COMPACT_ATOMS: atom_id res chain seq x y z
N LEU A 1 -1.35 10.50 -2.07
CA LEU A 1 -0.61 9.89 -0.93
C LEU A 1 -0.41 10.83 0.26
N SER A 2 -0.63 12.15 0.11
CA SER A 2 -0.46 13.17 1.18
C SER A 2 -0.99 12.76 2.56
N THR A 3 -2.19 12.18 2.64
CA THR A 3 -2.76 11.70 3.92
C THR A 3 -1.91 10.62 4.58
N ILE A 4 -1.42 9.64 3.81
CA ILE A 4 -0.58 8.57 4.34
C ILE A 4 0.78 9.11 4.76
N GLU A 5 1.37 10.02 3.97
CA GLU A 5 2.63 10.68 4.31
C GLU A 5 2.54 11.45 5.63
N GLU A 6 1.46 12.20 5.83
CA GLU A 6 1.23 12.92 7.09
C GLU A 6 1.06 11.98 8.28
N ARG A 7 0.30 10.87 8.10
CA ARG A 7 0.15 9.84 9.12
C ARG A 7 1.48 9.18 9.49
N ILE A 8 2.39 9.00 8.54
CA ILE A 8 3.75 8.52 8.82
C ILE A 8 4.53 9.56 9.66
N LYS A 9 4.55 10.82 9.24
CA LYS A 9 5.29 11.91 9.91
C LYS A 9 4.84 12.11 11.35
N THR A 10 3.54 11.98 11.60
CA THR A 10 2.92 12.15 12.92
C THR A 10 2.96 10.88 13.78
N ARG A 11 3.62 9.81 13.33
CA ARG A 11 3.66 8.49 14.00
C ARG A 11 2.25 7.97 14.35
N PHE A 12 1.29 8.21 13.44
CA PHE A 12 -0.09 7.78 13.58
C PHE A 12 -0.18 6.25 13.64
N TYR A 13 0.47 5.55 12.70
CA TYR A 13 0.50 4.10 12.67
C TYR A 13 1.34 3.55 13.82
N LYS A 14 0.72 2.77 14.70
CA LYS A 14 1.38 2.06 15.81
C LYS A 14 1.84 0.67 15.38
N LYS A 15 1.21 0.10 14.35
CA LYS A 15 1.55 -1.19 13.78
C LYS A 15 1.72 -1.07 12.28
N LEU A 16 2.67 -1.83 11.72
CA LEU A 16 2.86 -1.94 10.27
C LEU A 16 1.56 -2.35 9.55
N THR A 17 0.74 -3.19 10.18
CA THR A 17 -0.55 -3.64 9.64
C THR A 17 -1.54 -2.50 9.39
N GLU A 18 -1.49 -1.43 10.17
CA GLU A 18 -2.38 -0.27 10.00
C GLU A 18 -1.99 0.54 8.76
N PHE A 19 -0.67 0.74 8.55
CA PHE A 19 -0.15 1.35 7.33
C PHE A 19 -0.48 0.52 6.09
N VAL A 20 -0.30 -0.80 6.18
CA VAL A 20 -0.63 -1.74 5.09
C VAL A 20 -2.11 -1.67 4.75
N ALA A 21 -3.01 -1.63 5.75
CA ALA A 21 -4.44 -1.54 5.51
C ALA A 21 -4.82 -0.27 4.75
N ASP A 22 -4.24 0.89 5.10
CA ASP A 22 -4.50 2.14 4.38
C ASP A 22 -3.94 2.12 2.94
N MET A 23 -2.78 1.51 2.72
CA MET A 23 -2.23 1.34 1.36
C MET A 23 -3.11 0.41 0.51
N THR A 24 -3.52 -0.74 1.04
CA THR A 24 -4.42 -1.68 0.35
C THR A 24 -5.76 -1.02 0.00
N LYS A 25 -6.30 -0.20 0.91
CA LYS A 25 -7.53 0.56 0.67
C LYS A 25 -7.43 1.50 -0.54
N ILE A 26 -6.26 2.06 -0.83
CA ILE A 26 -6.06 2.88 -2.04
C ILE A 26 -6.23 2.03 -3.29
N PHE A 27 -5.61 0.84 -3.33
CA PHE A 27 -5.71 -0.06 -4.48
C PHE A 27 -7.13 -0.59 -4.66
N ASP A 28 -7.79 -1.01 -3.57
CA ASP A 28 -9.17 -1.49 -3.59
C ASP A 28 -10.14 -0.43 -4.07
N ASN A 29 -10.03 0.80 -3.56
CA ASN A 29 -10.85 1.91 -4.04
C ASN A 29 -10.60 2.18 -5.52
N CYS A 30 -9.33 2.16 -5.96
CA CYS A 30 -9.01 2.35 -7.36
C CYS A 30 -9.68 1.29 -8.25
N ARG A 31 -9.64 0.02 -7.86
CA ARG A 31 -10.32 -1.05 -8.59
C ARG A 31 -11.84 -0.96 -8.53
N TYR A 32 -12.39 -0.56 -7.39
CA TYR A 32 -13.84 -0.48 -7.19
C TYR A 32 -14.48 0.62 -8.04
N TYR A 33 -13.84 1.78 -8.14
CA TYR A 33 -14.41 2.93 -8.84
C TYR A 33 -14.09 2.96 -10.34
N ASN A 34 -13.12 2.17 -10.81
CA ASN A 34 -12.67 2.22 -12.20
C ASN A 34 -12.93 0.87 -12.92
N PRO A 35 -13.35 0.89 -14.20
CA PRO A 35 -13.52 -0.32 -15.00
C PRO A 35 -12.24 -1.15 -15.07
N SER A 36 -12.37 -2.48 -15.14
CA SER A 36 -11.22 -3.41 -15.13
C SER A 36 -10.27 -3.26 -16.33
N ASP A 37 -10.76 -2.76 -17.46
CA ASP A 37 -9.99 -2.46 -18.66
C ASP A 37 -9.35 -1.06 -18.64
N SER A 38 -9.65 -0.25 -17.64
CA SER A 38 -9.09 1.10 -17.51
C SER A 38 -7.62 1.08 -17.08
N PHE A 39 -6.88 2.09 -17.53
CA PHE A 39 -5.50 2.31 -17.13
C PHE A 39 -5.33 2.43 -15.60
N PHE A 40 -6.32 3.01 -14.91
CA PHE A 40 -6.29 3.17 -13.45
C PHE A 40 -6.40 1.84 -12.70
N TYR A 41 -7.29 0.96 -13.16
CA TYR A 41 -7.42 -0.38 -12.58
C TYR A 41 -6.11 -1.17 -12.75
N GLN A 42 -5.57 -1.20 -13.98
CA GLN A 42 -4.33 -1.90 -14.27
C GLN A 42 -3.13 -1.34 -13.49
N SER A 43 -3.10 -0.02 -13.28
CA SER A 43 -2.10 0.63 -12.44
C SER A 43 -2.20 0.20 -10.97
N ALA A 44 -3.41 0.00 -10.44
CA ALA A 44 -3.60 -0.48 -9.07
C ALA A 44 -3.03 -1.89 -8.87
N GLU A 45 -3.24 -2.79 -9.84
CA GLU A 45 -2.69 -4.16 -9.83
C GLU A 45 -1.16 -4.15 -9.79
N VAL A 46 -0.54 -3.36 -10.68
CA VAL A 46 0.93 -3.26 -10.76
C VAL A 46 1.52 -2.69 -9.48
N LEU A 47 0.92 -1.61 -8.96
CA LEU A 47 1.40 -0.95 -7.75
C LEU A 47 1.22 -1.81 -6.49
N GLU A 48 0.11 -2.54 -6.38
CA GLU A 48 -0.11 -3.45 -5.25
C GLU A 48 0.89 -4.61 -5.26
N SER A 49 1.14 -5.21 -6.44
CA SER A 49 2.16 -6.26 -6.58
C SER A 49 3.56 -5.75 -6.18
N PHE A 50 3.93 -4.55 -6.63
CA PHE A 50 5.20 -3.93 -6.24
C PHE A 50 5.25 -3.67 -4.73
N PHE A 51 4.18 -3.16 -4.14
CA PHE A 51 4.08 -2.89 -2.70
C PHE A 51 4.26 -4.18 -1.88
N VAL A 52 3.57 -5.27 -2.24
CA VAL A 52 3.68 -6.57 -1.56
C VAL A 52 5.12 -7.11 -1.62
N GLN A 53 5.80 -6.97 -2.76
CA GLN A 53 7.20 -7.37 -2.90
C GLN A 53 8.11 -6.58 -1.95
N LYS A 54 7.93 -5.26 -1.86
CA LYS A 54 8.67 -4.41 -0.91
C LYS A 54 8.37 -4.78 0.54
N LEU A 55 7.12 -5.10 0.86
CA LEU A 55 6.73 -5.51 2.20
C LEU A 55 7.39 -6.82 2.63
N LYS A 56 7.43 -7.80 1.72
CA LYS A 56 8.12 -9.09 1.95
C LYS A 56 9.62 -8.86 2.19
N ALA A 57 10.27 -8.08 1.33
CA ALA A 57 11.69 -7.75 1.48
C ALA A 57 11.97 -7.03 2.82
N PHE A 58 11.11 -6.09 3.23
CA PHE A 58 11.24 -5.40 4.50
C PHE A 58 11.09 -6.33 5.72
N LYS A 59 10.09 -7.22 5.71
CA LYS A 59 9.92 -8.23 6.76
C LYS A 59 11.12 -9.16 6.86
N ILE A 60 11.68 -9.56 5.73
CA ILE A 60 12.91 -10.34 5.67
C ILE A 60 14.02 -9.57 6.39
N VAL A 61 14.27 -8.31 6.01
CA VAL A 61 15.31 -7.49 6.64
C VAL A 61 15.14 -7.40 8.16
N ILE A 62 13.94 -7.10 8.66
CA ILE A 62 13.67 -7.02 10.11
C ILE A 62 13.95 -8.32 10.85
N LEU A 63 13.76 -9.48 10.22
CA LEU A 63 14.06 -10.77 10.86
C LEU A 63 15.58 -11.05 10.97
N PHE A 64 16.41 -10.32 10.24
CA PHE A 64 17.87 -10.45 10.24
C PHE A 64 18.60 -9.33 11.01
N VAL A 65 17.88 -8.36 11.59
CA VAL A 65 18.43 -7.34 12.50
C VAL A 65 18.02 -7.64 13.93
#